data_AF-A0A7Z1MZR2-F1
#
_entry.id   AF-A0A7Z1MZR2-F1
#
_cell.length_a   1.000
_cell.length_b   1.000
_cell.length_c   1.000
_cell.angle_alpha   90.00
_cell.angle_beta   90.00
_cell.angle_gamma   90.00
#
_symmetry.space_group_name_H-M   'P 1'
#
loop_
_entity.id
_entity.type
_entity.pdbx_description
1 polymer ?
#
loop_
_entity_poly.entity_id
_entity_poly.type
_entity_poly.pdbx_seq_one_letter_code
_entity_poly.pdbx_strand_id
1 'polypeptide(L)' 'IQERPMAVNGQVEILPMMYLALSYDHRLIDGKEAVGFLVTIKELLEEPAKLILDL' A
#
# COMPACT_ATOMS: atom_id res chain seq x y z
N ILE A 1 6.94 -4.48 -10.83
CA ILE A 1 6.19 -5.62 -10.25
C ILE A 1 7.09 -6.85 -10.36
N GLN A 2 7.25 -7.62 -9.29
CA GLN A 2 8.08 -8.82 -9.24
C GLN A 2 7.36 -9.90 -8.42
N GLU A 3 7.45 -11.15 -8.84
CA GLU A 3 6.91 -12.30 -8.10
C GLU A 3 7.70 -12.53 -6.81
N ARG A 4 6.99 -12.57 -5.68
CA ARG A 4 7.60 -12.74 -4.35
C ARG A 4 6.78 -13.65 -3.45
N PRO A 5 7.43 -14.49 -2.64
CA PRO A 5 6.75 -15.29 -1.64
C PRO A 5 6.24 -14.39 -0.51
N MET A 6 4.94 -14.44 -0.25
CA MET A 6 4.24 -13.67 0.78
C MET A 6 3.47 -14.63 1.70
N ALA A 7 3.33 -14.26 2.96
CA ALA A 7 2.50 -14.99 3.91
C ALA A 7 1.04 -14.53 3.77
N VAL A 8 0.16 -15.44 3.32
CA VAL A 8 -1.29 -15.22 3.19
C VAL A 8 -1.99 -16.28 4.03
N ASN A 9 -2.77 -15.88 5.03
CA ASN A 9 -3.52 -16.80 5.90
C ASN A 9 -2.68 -17.96 6.49
N GLY A 10 -1.41 -17.70 6.81
CA GLY A 10 -0.49 -18.70 7.38
C GLY A 10 0.19 -19.63 6.35
N GLN A 11 -0.05 -19.44 5.05
CA GLN A 11 0.62 -20.17 3.97
C GLN A 11 1.53 -19.24 3.17
N VAL A 12 2.53 -19.81 2.50
CA VAL A 12 3.42 -19.06 1.60
C VAL A 12 2.86 -19.15 0.18
N GLU A 13 2.44 -18.01 -0.36
CA GLU A 13 1.92 -17.88 -1.72
C GLU A 13 2.82 -16.93 -2.52
N ILE A 14 2.99 -17.18 -3.81
CA ILE A 14 3.74 -16.28 -4.70
C ILE A 14 2.75 -15.23 -5.22
N LEU A 15 3.04 -13.96 -4.93
CA LEU A 15 2.22 -12.83 -5.37
C LEU A 15 3.05 -11.80 -6.16
N PRO A 16 2.43 -11.11 -7.13
CA PRO A 16 3.05 -10.00 -7.84
C PRO A 16 3.14 -8.78 -6.92
N MET A 17 4.32 -8.53 -6.35
CA MET A 17 4.56 -7.44 -5.41
C MET A 17 5.22 -6.23 -6.07
N MET A 18 4.94 -5.04 -5.52
CA MET A 18 5.57 -3.78 -5.91
C MET A 18 5.91 -2.95 -4.68
N TYR A 19 7.07 -2.31 -4.71
CA TYR A 19 7.42 -1.30 -3.70
C TYR A 19 6.92 0.07 -4.13
N LEU A 20 6.31 0.77 -3.17
CA LEU A 20 5.95 2.17 -3.31
C LEU A 20 6.85 2.99 -2.39
N ALA A 21 7.32 4.13 -2.89
CA ALA A 21 8.10 5.08 -2.12
C ALA A 21 7.44 6.46 -2.23
N LEU A 22 7.26 7.13 -1.09
CA LEU A 22 6.73 8.48 -1.00
C LEU A 22 7.80 9.41 -0.44
N SER A 23 8.27 10.34 -1.25
CA SER A 23 9.06 11.48 -0.78
C SER A 23 8.11 12.64 -0.49
N TYR A 24 8.22 13.22 0.70
CA TYR A 24 7.36 14.31 1.15
C TYR A 24 8.18 15.40 1.85
N ASP A 25 7.64 16.62 1.86
CA ASP A 25 8.27 17.74 2.57
C ASP A 25 7.93 17.67 4.05
N HIS A 26 8.90 17.23 4.85
CA HIS A 26 8.77 17.10 6.31
C HIS A 26 8.48 18.42 7.04
N ARG A 27 8.69 19.58 6.40
CA ARG A 27 8.34 20.87 7.01
C ARG A 27 6.84 21.12 6.99
N LEU A 28 6.11 20.45 6.10
CA LEU A 28 4.68 20.62 5.87
C LEU A 28 3.87 19.39 6.29
N ILE A 29 4.40 18.19 6.02
CA ILE A 29 3.68 16.93 6.23
C ILE A 29 4.38 16.13 7.32
N ASP A 30 3.61 15.72 8.32
CA ASP A 30 4.10 14.84 9.38
C ASP A 30 4.24 13.39 8.89
N GLY A 31 5.14 12.63 9.51
CA GLY A 31 5.35 11.22 9.17
C GLY A 31 4.09 10.37 9.32
N LYS A 32 3.21 10.69 10.27
CA LYS A 32 1.93 10.00 10.43
C LYS A 32 1.03 10.19 9.21
N GLU A 33 0.93 11.42 8.69
CA GLU A 33 0.10 11.74 7.53
C GLU A 33 0.65 11.10 6.26
N ALA A 34 1.97 11.19 6.05
CA ALA A 34 2.63 10.57 4.91
C ALA A 34 2.47 9.04 4.89
N VAL A 35 2.63 8.39 6.05
CA VAL A 35 2.42 6.94 6.17
C VAL A 35 0.95 6.58 5.94
N GLY A 36 0.02 7.33 6.53
CA GLY A 36 -1.42 7.12 6.32
C GLY A 36 -1.82 7.23 4.86
N PHE A 37 -1.31 8.24 4.15
CA PHE A 37 -1.51 8.40 2.72
C PHE A 37 -0.99 7.20 1.92
N LEU A 38 0.24 6.74 2.22
CA LEU A 38 0.84 5.61 1.52
C LEU A 38 0.08 4.30 1.78
N VAL A 39 -0.41 4.08 3.00
CA VAL A 39 -1.28 2.94 3.34
C VAL A 39 -2.60 3.02 2.59
N THR A 40 -3.21 4.20 2.52
CA THR A 40 -4.44 4.42 1.75
C THR A 40 -4.25 4.05 0.28
N ILE A 41 -3.16 4.51 -0.35
CA ILE A 41 -2.84 4.13 -1.73
C ILE A 41 -2.65 2.61 -1.87
N LYS A 42 -1.93 1.96 -0.94
CA LYS A 42 -1.75 0.50 -0.94
C LYS A 42 -3.11 -0.20 -0.96
N GLU A 43 -4.03 0.19 -0.08
CA GLU A 43 -5.34 -0.45 0.04
C GLU A 43 -6.21 -0.24 -1.20
N LEU A 44 -6.20 0.95 -1.80
CA LEU A 44 -6.98 1.24 -3.01
C LEU A 44 -6.44 0.48 -4.23
N LEU A 45 -5.13 0.20 -4.28
CA LEU A 45 -4.52 -0.61 -5.33
C LEU A 45 -4.75 -2.12 -5.13
N GLU A 46 -4.73 -2.59 -3.89
CA GLU A 46 -5.02 -4.00 -3.55
C GLU A 46 -6.51 -4.32 -3.68
N GLU A 47 -7.40 -3.36 -3.37
CA GLU A 47 -8.85 -3.51 -3.45
C GLU A 47 -9.52 -2.30 -4.13
N PRO A 48 -9.56 -2.25 -5.47
CA PRO A 48 -10.11 -1.11 -6.22
C PRO A 48 -11.60 -0.84 -5.97
N ALA A 49 -12.35 -1.79 -5.43
CA ALA A 49 -13.75 -1.60 -5.07
C ALA A 49 -13.94 -0.51 -4.00
N LYS A 50 -12.95 -0.29 -3.12
CA LYS A 50 -12.98 0.78 -2.11
C LYS A 50 -13.10 2.18 -2.74
N LEU A 51 -12.43 2.41 -3.89
CA LEU A 51 -12.54 3.68 -4.64
C LEU A 51 -13.99 3.96 -5.10
N ILE A 52 -14.73 2.92 -5.46
CA ILE A 52 -16.10 3.05 -5.98
C ILE A 52 -17.08 3.28 -4.82
N LEU A 53 -16.81 2.68 -3.68
CA LEU A 53 -17.67 2.72 -2.49
C LEU A 53 -17.39 3.92 -1.57
N ASP A 54 -16.37 4.73 -1.88
CA ASP A 54 -15.91 5.87 -1.07
C ASP A 54 -15.67 5.48 0.41
N LEU A 55 -15.09 4.28 0.59
CA LEU A 55 -14.80 3.63 1.87
C LEU A 55 -13.32 3.75 2.27
#